data_AF-P83894-F1
#
_entry.id   AF-P83894-F1
#
_cell.length_a   1.000
_cell.length_b   1.000
_cell.length_c   1.000
_cell.angle_alpha   90.00
_cell.angle_beta   90.00
_cell.angle_gamma   90.00
#
_symmetry.space_group_name_H-M   'P 1'
#
loop_
_entity.id
_entity.type
_entity.pdbx_description
1 polymer ?
#
loop_
_entity_poly.entity_id
_entity_poly.type
_entity_poly.pdbx_seq_one_letter_code
_entity_poly.pdbx_strand_id
1 'polypeptide(L)' 'VFCRSNGQQCTSDGQCCYGKCMTAFMGKICMR' A
#
# COMPACT_ATOMS: atom_id res chain seq x y z
N VAL A 1 -9.30 -10.22 6.69
CA VAL A 1 -8.77 -9.43 5.56
C VAL A 1 -7.33 -9.08 5.89
N PHE A 2 -6.36 -9.71 5.22
CA PHE A 2 -4.95 -9.32 5.38
C PHE A 2 -4.75 -8.03 4.59
N CYS A 3 -4.84 -6.90 5.27
CA CYS A 3 -4.41 -5.62 4.71
C CYS A 3 -2.87 -5.51 4.78
N ARG A 4 -2.31 -4.64 3.96
CA ARG A 4 -0.88 -4.40 3.75
C ARG A 4 -0.44 -3.22 4.61
N SER A 5 0.71 -3.36 5.24
CA SER A 5 1.34 -2.32 6.07
C SER A 5 2.12 -1.31 5.23
N ASN A 6 2.47 -0.17 5.84
CA ASN A 6 3.30 0.87 5.22
C ASN A 6 4.58 0.26 4.61
N GLY A 7 4.92 0.62 3.37
CA GLY A 7 6.06 0.07 2.65
C GLY A 7 5.81 -1.24 1.89
N GLN A 8 4.70 -1.95 2.15
CA GLN A 8 4.37 -3.17 1.43
C GLN A 8 3.72 -2.88 0.08
N GLN A 9 4.01 -3.72 -0.91
CA GLN A 9 3.39 -3.60 -2.23
C GLN A 9 1.87 -3.75 -2.19
N CYS A 10 1.20 -2.93 -2.98
CA CYS A 10 -0.24 -2.90 -3.14
C CYS A 10 -0.60 -2.62 -4.61
N THR A 11 -1.82 -2.98 -5.00
CA THR A 11 -2.38 -2.66 -6.32
C THR A 11 -3.52 -1.66 -6.25
N SER A 12 -4.13 -1.47 -5.08
CA SER A 12 -5.26 -0.57 -4.83
C SER A 12 -5.29 -0.11 -3.36
N ASP A 13 -5.86 1.07 -3.10
CA ASP A 13 -5.95 1.67 -1.76
C ASP A 13 -6.60 0.75 -0.71
N GLY A 14 -7.62 -0.02 -1.10
CA GLY A 14 -8.32 -0.96 -0.19
C GLY A 14 -7.47 -2.15 0.27
N GLN A 15 -6.27 -2.33 -0.29
CA GLN A 15 -5.32 -3.31 0.24
C GLN A 15 -4.55 -2.79 1.43
N CYS A 16 -4.45 -1.47 1.64
CA CYS A 16 -3.65 -0.88 2.70
C CYS A 16 -4.44 -0.85 4.01
N CYS A 17 -3.82 -1.25 5.13
CA CYS A 17 -4.48 -1.18 6.44
C CYS A 17 -4.79 0.26 6.83
N TYR A 18 -3.89 1.17 6.44
CA TYR A 18 -3.96 2.59 6.68
C TYR A 18 -3.32 3.31 5.49
N GLY A 19 -3.82 4.51 5.16
CA GLY A 19 -3.29 5.31 4.06
C GLY A 19 -3.80 4.91 2.68
N LYS A 20 -2.98 5.18 1.65
CA LYS A 20 -3.29 4.92 0.24
C LYS A 20 -2.17 4.14 -0.44
N CYS A 21 -2.52 3.47 -1.52
CA CYS A 21 -1.59 2.77 -2.37
C CYS A 21 -0.92 3.76 -3.33
N MET A 22 0.32 4.15 -3.02
CA MET A 22 1.06 5.18 -3.73
C MET A 22 2.22 4.59 -4.51
N THR A 23 2.54 5.17 -5.67
CA THR A 23 3.70 4.78 -6.44
C THR A 23 4.98 5.24 -5.74
N ALA A 24 5.83 4.29 -5.38
CA ALA A 24 7.19 4.50 -4.89
C ALA A 24 8.21 3.98 -5.93
N PHE A 25 9.50 4.17 -5.62
CA PHE A 25 10.60 3.83 -6.52
C PHE A 25 10.61 2.35 -6.96
N MET A 26 10.09 1.43 -6.13
CA MET A 26 10.05 -0.01 -6.38
C MET A 26 8.65 -0.55 -6.76
N GLY A 27 7.76 0.34 -7.22
CA GLY A 27 6.37 0.02 -7.54
C GLY A 27 5.38 0.64 -6.57
N LYS A 28 4.14 0.18 -6.58
CA LYS A 28 3.09 0.73 -5.72
C LYS A 28 3.15 0.12 -4.33
N ILE A 29 3.29 0.96 -3.31
CA ILE A 29 3.34 0.55 -1.90
C ILE A 29 2.32 1.32 -1.07
N CYS A 30 1.88 0.72 0.03
CA CYS A 30 1.03 1.40 0.98
C CYS A 30 1.83 2.50 1.67
N MET A 31 1.29 3.72 1.65
CA MET A 31 1.82 4.87 2.39
C MET A 31 0.72 5.49 3.23
N ARG A 32 0.98 5.64 4.53
CA ARG A 32 0.05 6.27 5.48
C ARG A 32 -0.21 7.72 5.12
#